data_AF-A0A5M9JBK9-F1
#
_entry.id   AF-A0A5M9JBK9-F1
#
_cell.length_a   1.000
_cell.length_b   1.000
_cell.length_c   1.000
_cell.angle_alpha   90.00
_cell.angle_beta   90.00
_cell.angle_gamma   90.00
#
_symmetry.space_group_name_H-M   'P 1'
#
loop_
_entity.id
_entity.type
_entity.pdbx_description
1 polymer ?
#
loop_
_entity_poly.entity_id
_entity_poly.type
_entity_poly.pdbx_seq_one_letter_code
_entity_poly.pdbx_strand_id
1 'polypeptide(L)'
;MSSHDGARSARQSKRYSMTTLYLSMSANEKDLEIEDDLAKAQKVLRELKSKISSQSKKNFVLEKDVRYLDSRIALLIQNRMALEEQNEVASHLEDATDLQEGFFPNDEKTQKYGNLLFLLQSEPRHIAHLYRDVYNYGNQYESREEHLLLTMFQSVLTYQFDNTPEYSSLLRANTPVSRMMTTYTRRGPGQSYLKTVLADRINGLIELKDLDLEINPLKVYETMIAQIELETGGLPASLPRGVTAEQAADNTQVQAIIEPRLTMLMEIANGFLTTIIDGLEETPYGIRWICKQIRSLTKRKYPDANDQVICTLIGGFFFLRFINPAIVTPKSYMLIDGTPRTDLDEL
;
A
#
# COMPACT_ATOMS: atom_id res chain seq x y z
N MET A 1 28.07 13.13 -111.53
CA MET A 1 26.61 13.13 -111.77
C MET A 1 25.98 12.67 -110.46
N SER A 2 25.48 13.59 -109.61
CA SER A 2 24.07 14.03 -109.51
C SER A 2 23.12 12.88 -109.17
N SER A 3 22.16 12.90 -108.23
CA SER A 3 21.73 13.73 -107.08
C SER A 3 20.52 12.97 -106.49
N HIS A 4 20.37 12.88 -105.16
CA HIS A 4 19.13 12.63 -104.38
C HIS A 4 19.58 12.71 -102.91
N ASP A 5 18.91 13.29 -101.91
CA ASP A 5 17.57 13.86 -101.82
C ASP A 5 17.47 14.72 -100.54
N GLY A 6 16.51 15.66 -100.55
CA GLY A 6 15.80 16.32 -99.44
C GLY A 6 16.46 16.69 -98.09
N ALA A 7 16.48 17.99 -97.79
CA ALA A 7 16.10 18.50 -96.46
C ALA A 7 15.63 19.97 -96.53
N ARG A 8 14.37 20.20 -96.16
CA ARG A 8 13.72 21.51 -96.08
C ARG A 8 14.30 22.35 -94.94
N SER A 9 14.67 23.59 -95.23
CA SER A 9 15.07 24.62 -94.26
C SER A 9 13.84 25.35 -93.72
N ALA A 10 13.65 25.35 -92.39
CA ALA A 10 12.70 26.20 -91.70
C ALA A 10 13.45 27.02 -90.62
N ARG A 11 13.54 28.33 -90.84
CA ARG A 11 14.11 29.31 -89.90
C ARG A 11 13.23 29.40 -88.64
N GLN A 12 13.72 28.94 -87.49
CA GLN A 12 13.09 29.17 -86.19
C GLN A 12 13.49 30.53 -85.62
N SER A 13 12.50 31.41 -85.46
CA SER A 13 12.63 32.71 -84.78
C SER A 13 12.63 32.49 -83.26
N LYS A 14 13.69 32.94 -82.56
CA LYS A 14 13.73 33.00 -81.09
C LYS A 14 12.84 34.14 -80.60
N ARG A 15 11.57 33.84 -80.29
CA ARG A 15 10.75 34.65 -79.38
C ARG A 15 10.67 33.90 -78.06
N TYR A 16 11.46 34.33 -77.07
CA TYR A 16 11.19 33.93 -75.68
C TYR A 16 9.79 34.45 -75.32
N SER A 17 8.90 33.53 -74.96
CA SER A 17 7.54 33.88 -74.57
C SER A 17 7.58 34.72 -73.30
N MET A 18 6.98 35.91 -73.34
CA MET A 18 6.83 36.79 -72.17
C MET A 18 6.14 36.07 -71.00
N THR A 19 5.27 35.10 -71.31
CA THR A 19 4.61 34.23 -70.33
C THR A 19 5.61 33.35 -69.57
N THR A 20 6.68 32.87 -70.22
CA THR A 20 7.73 32.07 -69.57
C THR A 20 8.57 32.90 -68.60
N LEU A 21 8.84 34.16 -68.96
CA LEU A 21 9.57 35.11 -68.10
C LEU A 21 8.73 35.48 -66.86
N TYR A 22 7.43 35.74 -67.06
CA TYR A 22 6.49 36.02 -65.96
C TYR A 22 6.33 34.81 -65.02
N LEU A 23 6.19 33.59 -65.58
CA LEU A 23 6.12 32.36 -64.79
C LEU A 23 7.40 32.09 -63.98
N SER A 24 8.59 32.38 -64.54
CA SER A 24 9.85 32.24 -63.80
C SER A 24 10.03 33.27 -62.68
N MET A 25 9.54 34.49 -62.87
CA MET A 25 9.57 35.53 -61.83
C MET A 25 8.59 35.21 -60.70
N SER A 26 7.37 34.80 -61.03
CA SER A 26 6.37 34.40 -60.03
C SER A 26 6.71 33.10 -59.29
N ALA A 27 7.49 32.20 -59.91
CA ALA A 27 8.02 31.02 -59.24
C ALA A 27 9.12 31.38 -58.23
N ASN A 28 10.06 32.26 -58.63
CA ASN A 28 11.09 32.76 -57.72
C ASN A 28 10.51 33.56 -56.54
N GLU A 29 9.47 34.36 -56.75
CA GLU A 29 8.80 35.09 -55.65
C GLU A 29 8.17 34.12 -54.64
N LYS A 30 7.52 33.05 -55.12
CA LYS A 30 6.96 32.01 -54.25
C LYS A 30 8.03 31.22 -53.52
N ASP A 31 9.13 30.90 -54.19
CA ASP A 31 10.26 30.20 -53.55
C ASP A 31 10.91 31.07 -52.47
N LEU A 32 11.03 32.39 -52.70
CA LEU A 32 11.51 33.34 -51.68
C LEU A 32 10.54 33.49 -50.49
N GLU A 33 9.23 33.51 -50.73
CA GLU A 33 8.22 33.50 -49.65
C GLU A 33 8.26 32.20 -48.84
N ILE A 34 8.43 31.05 -49.50
CA ILE A 34 8.56 29.74 -48.84
C ILE A 34 9.84 29.69 -48.01
N GLU A 35 10.96 30.22 -48.51
CA GLU A 35 12.22 30.30 -47.76
C GLU A 35 12.11 31.22 -46.54
N ASP A 36 11.43 32.37 -46.65
CA ASP A 36 11.22 33.31 -45.54
C ASP A 36 10.31 32.71 -44.45
N ASP A 37 9.23 32.02 -44.84
CA ASP A 37 8.33 31.36 -43.90
C ASP A 37 8.99 30.15 -43.22
N LEU A 38 9.83 29.40 -43.96
CA LEU A 38 10.66 28.34 -43.38
C LEU A 38 11.66 28.91 -42.36
N ALA A 39 12.27 30.07 -42.66
CA ALA A 39 13.19 30.74 -41.75
C ALA A 39 12.49 31.23 -40.47
N LYS A 40 11.27 31.80 -40.58
CA LYS A 40 10.45 32.18 -39.43
C LYS A 40 10.07 30.97 -38.58
N ALA A 41 9.62 29.87 -39.19
CA ALA A 41 9.28 28.64 -38.49
C ALA A 41 10.49 28.03 -37.76
N GLN A 42 11.67 28.02 -38.40
CA GLN A 42 12.91 27.55 -37.77
C GLN A 42 13.34 28.43 -36.59
N LYS A 43 13.13 29.75 -36.66
CA LYS A 43 13.42 30.67 -35.56
C LYS A 43 12.50 30.40 -34.36
N VAL A 44 11.20 30.26 -34.60
CA VAL A 44 10.21 29.92 -33.55
C VAL A 44 10.53 28.55 -32.92
N LEU A 45 10.92 27.56 -33.72
CA LEU A 45 11.32 26.25 -33.23
C LEU A 45 12.55 26.32 -32.32
N ARG A 46 13.55 27.15 -32.67
CA ARG A 46 14.74 27.37 -31.82
C ARG A 46 14.39 28.06 -30.51
N GLU A 47 13.51 29.05 -30.54
CA GLU A 47 13.04 29.75 -29.33
C GLU A 47 12.25 28.80 -28.41
N LEU A 48 11.33 28.01 -28.97
CA LEU A 48 10.60 26.98 -28.22
C LEU A 48 11.54 25.93 -27.62
N LYS A 49 12.53 25.45 -28.38
CA LYS A 49 13.51 24.48 -27.88
C LYS A 49 14.35 25.05 -26.73
N SER A 50 14.74 26.33 -26.82
CA SER A 50 15.42 27.03 -25.74
C SER A 50 14.55 27.16 -24.49
N LYS A 51 13.27 27.52 -24.67
CA LYS A 51 12.30 27.65 -23.57
C LYS A 51 12.01 26.32 -22.89
N ILE A 52 11.82 25.25 -23.66
CA ILE A 52 11.65 23.88 -23.15
C ILE A 52 12.89 23.47 -22.36
N SER A 53 14.09 23.67 -22.91
CA SER A 53 15.33 23.31 -22.20
C SER A 53 15.50 24.05 -20.88
N SER A 54 15.15 25.34 -20.84
CA SER A 54 15.19 26.15 -19.61
C SER A 54 14.16 25.66 -18.58
N GLN A 55 12.93 25.36 -19.04
CA GLN A 55 11.87 24.89 -18.16
C GLN A 55 12.13 23.46 -17.65
N SER A 56 12.66 22.57 -18.49
CA SER A 56 13.10 21.22 -18.07
C SER A 56 14.17 21.28 -16.99
N LYS A 57 15.12 22.24 -17.09
CA LYS A 57 16.14 22.43 -16.05
C LYS A 57 15.53 22.91 -14.73
N LYS A 58 14.55 23.82 -14.77
CA LYS A 58 13.82 24.27 -13.57
C LYS A 58 13.01 23.12 -12.95
N ASN A 59 12.28 22.36 -13.76
CA ASN A 59 11.53 21.20 -13.29
C ASN A 59 12.44 20.15 -12.67
N PHE A 60 13.61 19.87 -13.27
CA PHE A 60 14.58 18.93 -12.71
C PHE A 60 15.06 19.35 -11.32
N VAL A 61 15.32 20.65 -11.10
CA VAL A 61 15.70 21.19 -9.79
C VAL A 61 14.54 21.06 -8.80
N LEU A 62 13.32 21.43 -9.20
CA LEU A 62 12.14 21.32 -8.35
C LEU A 62 11.85 19.86 -7.95
N GLU A 63 11.95 18.90 -8.88
CA GLU A 63 11.80 17.49 -8.55
C GLU A 63 12.88 16.99 -7.58
N LYS A 64 14.11 17.50 -7.69
CA LYS A 64 15.17 17.18 -6.73
C LYS A 64 14.83 17.74 -5.35
N ASP A 65 14.29 18.95 -5.29
CA ASP A 65 13.90 19.60 -4.03
C ASP A 65 12.69 18.90 -3.39
N VAL A 66 11.70 18.47 -4.19
CA VAL A 66 10.58 17.63 -3.72
C VAL A 66 11.11 16.32 -3.14
N ARG A 67 11.97 15.59 -3.88
CA ARG A 67 12.59 14.36 -3.36
C ARG A 67 13.36 14.58 -2.06
N TYR A 68 14.04 15.72 -1.92
CA TYR A 68 14.77 16.08 -0.71
C TYR A 68 13.82 16.36 0.47
N LEU A 69 12.75 17.10 0.22
CA LEU A 69 11.71 17.38 1.23
C LEU A 69 10.99 16.10 1.65
N ASP A 70 10.63 15.22 0.71
CA ASP A 70 10.01 13.92 0.98
C ASP A 70 10.91 13.04 1.85
N SER A 71 12.23 13.06 1.59
CA SER A 71 13.21 12.36 2.43
C SER A 71 13.24 12.90 3.86
N ARG A 72 13.11 14.22 4.04
CA ARG A 72 13.07 14.85 5.36
C ARG A 72 11.75 14.59 6.09
N ILE A 73 10.63 14.61 5.38
CA ILE A 73 9.32 14.28 5.93
C ILE A 73 9.32 12.81 6.37
N ALA A 74 9.88 11.91 5.56
CA ALA A 74 10.04 10.50 5.91
C ALA A 74 10.87 10.31 7.19
N LEU A 75 12.00 11.03 7.33
CA LEU A 75 12.80 11.03 8.55
C LEU A 75 12.03 11.56 9.77
N LEU A 76 11.23 12.61 9.60
CA LEU A 76 10.41 13.16 10.69
C LEU A 76 9.30 12.19 11.11
N ILE A 77 8.65 11.52 10.16
CA ILE A 77 7.65 10.48 10.43
C ILE A 77 8.33 9.30 11.15
N GLN A 78 9.49 8.87 10.68
CA GLN A 78 10.24 7.79 11.31
C GLN A 78 10.67 8.14 12.74
N ASN A 79 11.12 9.37 13.00
CA ASN A 79 11.45 9.83 14.35
C ASN A 79 10.21 9.90 15.24
N ARG A 80 9.07 10.33 14.71
CA ARG A 80 7.82 10.36 15.45
C ARG A 80 7.33 8.95 15.78
N MET A 81 7.36 8.04 14.81
CA MET A 81 7.03 6.63 15.03
C MET A 81 7.98 5.98 16.03
N ALA A 82 9.28 6.27 15.96
CA ALA A 82 10.27 5.76 16.92
C ALA A 82 10.03 6.30 18.35
N LEU A 83 9.60 7.56 18.49
CA LEU A 83 9.23 8.14 19.78
C LEU A 83 7.93 7.55 20.33
N GLU A 84 6.93 7.33 19.47
CA GLU A 84 5.68 6.67 19.85
C GLU A 84 5.93 5.20 20.25
N GLU A 85 6.77 4.48 19.50
CA GLU A 85 7.19 3.11 19.81
C GLU A 85 8.07 3.06 21.08
N GLN A 86 8.93 4.05 21.32
CA GLN A 86 9.63 4.20 22.61
C GLN A 86 8.68 4.42 23.77
N ASN A 87 7.65 5.24 23.60
CA ASN A 87 6.65 5.48 24.65
C ASN A 87 5.78 4.23 24.89
N GLU A 88 5.42 3.48 23.84
CA GLU A 88 4.73 2.19 23.98
C GLU A 88 5.63 1.17 24.69
N VAL A 89 6.90 1.06 24.30
CA VAL A 89 7.89 0.16 24.93
C VAL A 89 8.20 0.59 26.36
N ALA A 90 8.29 1.89 26.66
CA ALA A 90 8.45 2.44 28.01
C ALA A 90 7.23 2.16 28.89
N SER A 91 6.01 2.28 28.35
CA SER A 91 4.77 1.92 29.06
C SER A 91 4.68 0.42 29.36
N HIS A 92 5.37 -0.42 28.58
CA HIS A 92 5.52 -1.85 28.82
C HIS A 92 6.74 -2.23 29.67
N LEU A 93 7.62 -1.28 30.01
CA LEU A 93 8.90 -1.50 30.71
C LEU A 93 8.99 -0.78 32.07
N GLU A 94 7.90 -0.23 32.62
CA GLU A 94 7.90 0.34 33.97
C GLU A 94 8.33 -0.66 35.07
N ASP A 95 8.43 -1.96 34.76
CA ASP A 95 8.95 -3.01 35.65
C ASP A 95 10.47 -3.31 35.52
N ALA A 96 11.22 -2.61 34.67
CA ALA A 96 12.66 -2.82 34.50
C ALA A 96 13.46 -1.55 34.79
N THR A 97 13.60 -1.20 36.07
CA THR A 97 14.58 -0.23 36.57
C THR A 97 16.00 -0.72 36.27
N ASP A 98 16.65 -0.12 35.28
CA ASP A 98 18.08 0.30 35.27
C ASP A 98 18.52 0.64 33.83
N LEU A 99 18.16 1.84 33.35
CA LEU A 99 18.72 2.38 32.11
C LEU A 99 20.10 2.98 32.40
N GLN A 100 21.15 2.23 32.09
CA GLN A 100 22.52 2.74 32.07
C GLN A 100 22.72 3.55 30.79
N GLU A 101 22.98 4.87 30.90
CA GLU A 101 23.27 5.76 29.78
C GLU A 101 24.43 5.20 28.92
N GLY A 102 24.11 4.77 27.70
CA GLY A 102 25.10 4.24 26.75
C GLY A 102 25.98 5.35 26.16
N PHE A 103 27.30 5.15 26.15
CA PHE A 103 28.27 6.05 25.52
C PHE A 103 28.30 5.86 23.99
N PHE A 104 28.37 6.96 23.23
CA PHE A 104 28.39 6.92 21.76
C PHE A 104 29.68 6.24 21.24
N PRO A 105 29.60 5.31 20.26
CA PRO A 105 30.78 4.62 19.74
C PRO A 105 31.81 5.59 19.12
N ASN A 106 33.10 5.33 19.31
CA ASN A 106 34.18 6.08 18.67
C ASN A 106 34.23 5.82 17.15
N ASP A 107 34.84 6.72 16.37
CA ASP A 107 34.88 6.66 14.89
C ASP A 107 35.37 5.32 14.35
N GLU A 108 36.34 4.67 15.00
CA GLU A 108 36.83 3.35 14.61
C GLU A 108 35.77 2.25 14.81
N LYS A 109 35.01 2.27 15.92
CA LYS A 109 33.88 1.36 16.13
C LYS A 109 32.76 1.68 15.15
N THR A 110 32.45 2.95 14.89
CA THR A 110 31.44 3.36 13.91
C THR A 110 31.79 2.84 12.51
N GLN A 111 33.07 2.88 12.12
CA GLN A 111 33.53 2.35 10.84
C GLN A 111 33.48 0.81 10.80
N LYS A 112 33.84 0.13 11.89
CA LYS A 112 33.71 -1.34 12.01
C LYS A 112 32.24 -1.78 12.00
N TYR A 113 31.36 -1.07 12.68
CA TYR A 113 29.91 -1.29 12.62
C TYR A 113 29.36 -0.96 11.24
N GLY A 114 29.85 0.09 10.58
CA GLY A 114 29.51 0.39 9.19
C GLY A 114 29.88 -0.74 8.23
N ASN A 115 31.09 -1.30 8.38
CA ASN A 115 31.53 -2.46 7.61
C ASN A 115 30.71 -3.72 7.93
N LEU A 116 30.36 -3.94 9.21
CA LEU A 116 29.49 -5.04 9.62
C LEU A 116 28.07 -4.88 9.02
N LEU A 117 27.47 -3.69 9.11
CA LEU A 117 26.17 -3.39 8.50
C LEU A 117 26.23 -3.55 6.99
N PHE A 118 27.30 -3.12 6.34
CA PHE A 118 27.50 -3.32 4.91
C PHE A 118 27.59 -4.80 4.56
N LEU A 119 28.33 -5.61 5.34
CA LEU A 119 28.43 -7.06 5.12
C LEU A 119 27.08 -7.75 5.32
N LEU A 120 26.34 -7.35 6.37
CA LEU A 120 24.99 -7.79 6.64
C LEU A 120 24.07 -7.46 5.46
N GLN A 121 24.10 -6.22 4.96
CA GLN A 121 23.30 -5.79 3.80
C GLN A 121 23.71 -6.50 2.50
N SER A 122 24.98 -6.82 2.34
CA SER A 122 25.52 -7.46 1.12
C SER A 122 25.23 -8.96 1.07
N GLU A 123 25.06 -9.60 2.24
CA GLU A 123 24.83 -11.04 2.34
C GLU A 123 23.54 -11.36 3.13
N PRO A 124 22.40 -11.59 2.45
CA PRO A 124 21.10 -11.80 3.08
C PRO A 124 21.05 -12.97 4.06
N ARG A 125 21.96 -13.94 3.91
CA ARG A 125 22.07 -15.12 4.79
C ARG A 125 22.53 -14.75 6.20
N HIS A 126 23.42 -13.76 6.35
CA HIS A 126 23.92 -13.33 7.65
C HIS A 126 22.87 -12.51 8.41
N ILE A 127 22.15 -11.63 7.70
CA ILE A 127 20.96 -10.95 8.21
C ILE A 127 19.91 -11.97 8.64
N ALA A 128 19.56 -12.96 7.82
CA ALA A 128 18.52 -13.94 8.15
C ALA A 128 18.79 -14.71 9.46
N HIS A 129 20.06 -14.96 9.80
CA HIS A 129 20.44 -15.60 11.07
C HIS A 129 20.49 -14.61 12.26
N LEU A 130 20.90 -13.35 12.02
CA LEU A 130 21.01 -12.32 13.06
C LEU A 130 19.65 -11.65 13.39
N TYR A 131 18.71 -11.65 12.45
CA TYR A 131 17.42 -10.93 12.51
C TYR A 131 16.36 -11.57 13.41
N ARG A 132 16.73 -12.58 14.20
CA ARG A 132 15.84 -13.04 15.27
C ARG A 132 15.49 -11.90 16.24
N ASP A 133 16.35 -10.88 16.37
CA ASP A 133 16.27 -9.87 17.44
C ASP A 133 16.39 -8.37 17.03
N VAL A 134 16.57 -7.98 15.76
CA VAL A 134 16.78 -6.55 15.40
C VAL A 134 15.85 -6.09 14.27
N TYR A 135 14.80 -5.36 14.63
CA TYR A 135 13.84 -4.73 13.71
C TYR A 135 14.36 -3.35 13.26
N ASN A 136 14.20 -2.99 11.98
CA ASN A 136 14.31 -1.63 11.41
C ASN A 136 15.48 -1.26 10.45
N TYR A 137 16.01 -2.17 9.62
CA TYR A 137 16.84 -1.75 8.47
C TYR A 137 16.17 -2.02 7.12
N GLY A 138 15.48 -1.01 6.58
CA GLY A 138 15.01 -1.00 5.20
C GLY A 138 14.32 0.31 4.84
N ASN A 139 15.06 1.25 4.26
CA ASN A 139 14.58 2.43 3.56
C ASN A 139 13.61 2.02 2.44
N GLN A 140 12.33 2.30 2.65
CA GLN A 140 11.22 1.89 1.78
C GLN A 140 11.18 2.58 0.41
N TYR A 141 12.01 3.61 0.21
CA TYR A 141 12.05 4.38 -1.03
C TYR A 141 13.20 3.97 -1.96
N GLU A 142 14.08 3.05 -1.53
CA GLU A 142 15.18 2.58 -2.35
C GLU A 142 14.93 1.14 -2.85
N SER A 143 14.79 0.99 -4.16
CA SER A 143 14.46 -0.30 -4.80
C SER A 143 15.48 -1.41 -4.48
N ARG A 144 16.73 -1.04 -4.18
CA ARG A 144 17.77 -1.98 -3.76
C ARG A 144 17.48 -2.57 -2.38
N GLU A 145 17.08 -1.74 -1.43
CA GLU A 145 16.78 -2.20 -0.06
C GLU A 145 15.51 -3.02 -0.01
N GLU A 146 14.51 -2.65 -0.80
CA GLU A 146 13.29 -3.45 -0.96
C GLU A 146 13.60 -4.86 -1.52
N HIS A 147 14.48 -4.95 -2.52
CA HIS A 147 14.91 -6.23 -3.07
C HIS A 147 15.66 -7.09 -2.04
N LEU A 148 16.55 -6.50 -1.25
CA LEU A 148 17.28 -7.19 -0.18
C LEU A 148 16.32 -7.71 0.89
N LEU A 149 15.33 -6.90 1.27
CA LEU A 149 14.35 -7.27 2.29
C LEU A 149 13.47 -8.44 1.83
N LEU A 150 12.97 -8.40 0.59
CA LEU A 150 12.21 -9.52 0.02
C LEU A 150 13.08 -10.78 -0.10
N THR A 151 14.35 -10.66 -0.48
CA THR A 151 15.28 -11.79 -0.55
C THR A 151 15.54 -12.41 0.83
N MET A 152 15.61 -11.57 1.87
CA MET A 152 15.70 -12.03 3.26
C MET A 152 14.41 -12.76 3.68
N PHE A 153 13.22 -12.21 3.38
CA PHE A 153 11.95 -12.91 3.60
C PHE A 153 11.91 -14.27 2.91
N GLN A 154 12.42 -14.38 1.68
CA GLN A 154 12.52 -15.66 0.97
C GLN A 154 13.30 -16.70 1.78
N SER A 155 14.44 -16.30 2.32
CA SER A 155 15.36 -17.18 3.04
C SER A 155 14.75 -17.62 4.36
N VAL A 156 14.20 -16.67 5.12
CA VAL A 156 13.59 -16.91 6.43
C VAL A 156 12.30 -17.74 6.31
N LEU A 157 11.44 -17.44 5.33
CA LEU A 157 10.24 -18.25 5.04
C LEU A 157 10.62 -19.66 4.60
N THR A 158 11.62 -19.81 3.73
CA THR A 158 12.10 -21.14 3.33
C THR A 158 12.54 -21.95 4.54
N TYR A 159 13.38 -21.37 5.40
CA TYR A 159 13.82 -22.03 6.63
C TYR A 159 12.65 -22.40 7.54
N GLN A 160 11.70 -21.50 7.75
CA GLN A 160 10.53 -21.78 8.59
C GLN A 160 9.68 -22.91 8.00
N PHE A 161 9.44 -22.88 6.69
CA PHE A 161 8.71 -23.93 6.00
C PHE A 161 9.42 -25.26 6.18
N ASP A 162 10.73 -25.35 5.92
CA ASP A 162 11.48 -26.60 6.00
C ASP A 162 11.47 -27.20 7.43
N ASN A 163 11.54 -26.36 8.47
CA ASN A 163 11.63 -26.78 9.87
C ASN A 163 10.28 -26.93 10.60
N THR A 164 9.16 -26.53 10.00
CA THR A 164 7.83 -26.69 10.62
C THR A 164 7.15 -27.97 10.11
N PRO A 165 6.83 -28.95 10.97
CA PRO A 165 6.26 -30.22 10.53
C PRO A 165 4.78 -30.12 10.12
N GLU A 166 4.03 -29.20 10.73
CA GLU A 166 2.58 -29.07 10.53
C GLU A 166 2.21 -27.72 9.91
N TYR A 167 1.45 -27.74 8.82
CA TYR A 167 1.03 -26.51 8.14
C TYR A 167 -0.07 -25.75 8.91
N SER A 168 -0.83 -26.39 9.81
CA SER A 168 -1.94 -25.77 10.53
C SER A 168 -1.51 -24.63 11.46
N SER A 169 -0.27 -24.71 11.98
CA SER A 169 0.36 -23.70 12.86
C SER A 169 1.32 -22.78 12.09
N LEU A 170 1.73 -23.19 10.89
CA LEU A 170 2.65 -22.45 10.03
C LEU A 170 2.06 -21.09 9.66
N LEU A 171 2.81 -20.03 9.92
CA LEU A 171 2.35 -18.63 9.77
C LEU A 171 1.08 -18.29 10.55
N ARG A 172 0.57 -19.12 11.48
CA ARG A 172 -0.47 -18.71 12.45
C ARG A 172 0.13 -18.46 13.82
N ALA A 173 1.14 -19.25 14.20
CA ALA A 173 1.91 -19.02 15.42
C ALA A 173 2.67 -17.67 15.37
N ASN A 174 2.84 -17.07 16.55
CA ASN A 174 3.67 -15.88 16.74
C ASN A 174 5.16 -16.25 16.72
N THR A 175 5.68 -16.45 15.52
CA THR A 175 7.12 -16.67 15.27
C THR A 175 7.82 -15.37 14.89
N PRO A 176 9.16 -15.29 15.00
CA PRO A 176 9.92 -14.14 14.52
C PRO A 176 9.60 -13.79 13.06
N VAL A 177 9.51 -14.79 12.18
CA VAL A 177 9.13 -14.61 10.77
C VAL A 177 7.77 -13.96 10.63
N SER A 178 6.80 -14.43 11.42
CA SER A 178 5.44 -13.92 11.39
C SER A 178 5.36 -12.46 11.86
N ARG A 179 6.15 -12.08 12.88
CA ARG A 179 6.26 -10.70 13.35
C ARG A 179 6.93 -9.82 12.30
N MET A 180 8.00 -10.28 11.66
CA MET A 180 8.67 -9.55 10.59
C MET A 180 7.73 -9.23 9.43
N MET A 181 6.90 -10.21 9.03
CA MET A 181 5.88 -10.00 8.00
C MET A 181 4.84 -8.95 8.44
N THR A 182 4.37 -8.99 9.69
CA THR A 182 3.48 -7.95 10.24
C THR A 182 4.14 -6.57 10.24
N THR A 183 5.40 -6.45 10.64
CA THR A 183 6.14 -5.18 10.61
C THR A 183 6.32 -4.68 9.17
N TYR A 184 6.58 -5.58 8.22
CA TYR A 184 6.70 -5.23 6.82
C TYR A 184 5.39 -4.63 6.26
N THR A 185 4.24 -5.22 6.59
CA THR A 185 2.94 -4.69 6.15
C THR A 185 2.56 -3.37 6.79
N ARG A 186 3.20 -2.99 7.91
CA ARG A 186 3.03 -1.68 8.57
C ARG A 186 3.86 -0.57 7.93
N ARG A 187 4.69 -0.86 6.93
CA ARG A 187 5.45 0.16 6.19
C ARG A 187 4.55 1.00 5.29
N GLY A 188 5.08 2.11 4.77
CA GLY A 188 4.34 3.11 3.99
C GLY A 188 3.43 2.54 2.89
N PRO A 189 3.91 1.62 2.02
CA PRO A 189 3.06 1.03 0.99
C PRO A 189 1.87 0.24 1.54
N GLY A 190 2.08 -0.54 2.60
CA GLY A 190 1.01 -1.30 3.25
C GLY A 190 -0.01 -0.39 3.94
N GLN A 191 0.46 0.67 4.62
CA GLN A 191 -0.43 1.69 5.19
C GLN A 191 -1.23 2.43 4.12
N SER A 192 -0.59 2.83 3.02
CA SER A 192 -1.26 3.51 1.90
C SER A 192 -2.38 2.65 1.33
N TYR A 193 -2.15 1.34 1.16
CA TYR A 193 -3.18 0.40 0.74
C TYR A 193 -4.35 0.34 1.73
N LEU A 194 -4.08 0.18 3.03
CA LEU A 194 -5.13 0.12 4.04
C LEU A 194 -5.95 1.41 4.06
N LYS A 195 -5.29 2.57 3.89
CA LYS A 195 -5.97 3.86 3.83
C LYS A 195 -6.86 3.95 2.59
N THR A 196 -6.34 3.62 1.41
CA THR A 196 -7.11 3.67 0.16
C THR A 196 -8.29 2.70 0.17
N VAL A 197 -8.12 1.50 0.72
CA VAL A 197 -9.13 0.43 0.62
C VAL A 197 -10.10 0.43 1.80
N LEU A 198 -9.64 0.66 3.04
CA LEU A 198 -10.47 0.47 4.23
C LEU A 198 -10.96 1.77 4.88
N ALA A 199 -10.27 2.91 4.67
CA ALA A 199 -10.57 4.11 5.46
C ALA A 199 -12.01 4.59 5.25
N ASP A 200 -12.51 4.67 4.02
CA ASP A 200 -13.87 5.15 3.75
C ASP A 200 -14.93 4.25 4.40
N ARG A 201 -14.72 2.93 4.35
CA ARG A 201 -15.66 1.97 4.95
C ARG A 201 -15.66 2.04 6.47
N ILE A 202 -14.49 2.21 7.08
CA ILE A 202 -14.35 2.36 8.54
C ILE A 202 -14.95 3.68 9.01
N ASN A 203 -14.68 4.79 8.31
CA ASN A 203 -15.25 6.10 8.65
C ASN A 203 -16.78 6.08 8.50
N GLY A 204 -17.31 5.48 7.45
CA GLY A 204 -18.76 5.31 7.28
C GLY A 204 -19.42 4.52 8.42
N LEU A 205 -18.72 3.56 9.02
CA LEU A 205 -19.21 2.85 10.21
C LEU A 205 -19.20 3.73 11.46
N ILE A 206 -18.18 4.57 11.63
CA ILE A 206 -18.04 5.48 12.78
C ILE A 206 -19.10 6.59 12.78
N GLU A 207 -19.59 6.98 11.60
CA GLU A 207 -20.66 7.98 11.48
C GLU A 207 -22.02 7.49 12.00
N LEU A 208 -22.23 6.17 12.13
CA LEU A 208 -23.46 5.56 12.63
C LEU A 208 -23.49 5.60 14.17
N LYS A 209 -24.05 6.67 14.74
CA LYS A 209 -24.00 6.95 16.19
C LYS A 209 -24.88 6.06 17.08
N ASP A 210 -25.97 5.51 16.55
CA ASP A 210 -26.96 4.73 17.31
C ASP A 210 -26.98 3.25 16.90
N LEU A 211 -25.83 2.73 16.47
CA LEU A 211 -25.70 1.38 15.94
C LEU A 211 -25.27 0.39 17.03
N ASP A 212 -26.21 -0.41 17.54
CA ASP A 212 -25.92 -1.56 18.40
C ASP A 212 -25.88 -2.87 17.59
N LEU A 213 -24.71 -3.50 17.55
CA LEU A 213 -24.45 -4.78 16.87
C LEU A 213 -24.21 -5.94 17.85
N GLU A 214 -24.56 -5.80 19.14
CA GLU A 214 -24.40 -6.88 20.11
C GLU A 214 -25.39 -8.02 19.79
N ILE A 215 -24.83 -9.21 19.57
CA ILE A 215 -25.56 -10.44 19.22
C ILE A 215 -25.48 -11.50 20.31
N ASN A 216 -24.74 -11.25 21.39
CA ASN A 216 -24.67 -12.17 22.53
C ASN A 216 -26.04 -12.21 23.24
N PRO A 217 -26.76 -13.35 23.22
CA PRO A 217 -28.12 -13.43 23.76
C PRO A 217 -28.22 -13.04 25.23
N LEU A 218 -27.19 -13.37 26.02
CA LEU A 218 -27.17 -13.09 27.45
C LEU A 218 -27.10 -11.57 27.71
N LYS A 219 -26.21 -10.87 27.01
CA LYS A 219 -26.10 -9.40 27.12
C LYS A 219 -27.35 -8.69 26.60
N VAL A 220 -27.89 -9.13 25.46
CA VAL A 220 -29.13 -8.56 24.90
C VAL A 220 -30.30 -8.74 25.87
N TYR A 221 -30.41 -9.91 26.50
CA TYR A 221 -31.42 -10.18 27.51
C TYR A 221 -31.27 -9.27 28.75
N GLU A 222 -30.05 -9.08 29.24
CA GLU A 222 -29.75 -8.17 30.36
C GLU A 222 -30.13 -6.72 30.04
N THR A 223 -29.74 -6.22 28.86
CA THR A 223 -30.08 -4.86 28.40
C THR A 223 -31.58 -4.69 28.21
N MET A 224 -32.26 -5.68 27.60
CA MET A 224 -33.71 -5.69 27.42
C MET A 224 -34.44 -5.62 28.76
N ILE A 225 -34.02 -6.42 29.74
CA ILE A 225 -34.59 -6.42 31.09
C ILE A 225 -34.39 -5.06 31.78
N ALA A 226 -33.19 -4.51 31.71
CA ALA A 226 -32.87 -3.22 32.31
C ALA A 226 -33.74 -2.09 31.71
N GLN A 227 -33.95 -2.12 30.39
CA GLN A 227 -34.80 -1.17 29.69
C GLN A 227 -36.28 -1.32 30.08
N ILE A 228 -36.80 -2.54 30.13
CA ILE A 228 -38.19 -2.81 30.56
C ILE A 228 -38.40 -2.32 32.00
N GLU A 229 -37.49 -2.61 32.92
CA GLU A 229 -37.59 -2.20 34.32
C GLU A 229 -37.56 -0.67 34.47
N LEU A 230 -36.75 0.01 33.66
CA LEU A 230 -36.70 1.47 33.63
C LEU A 230 -38.01 2.09 33.10
N GLU A 231 -38.64 1.46 32.10
CA GLU A 231 -39.89 1.94 31.49
C GLU A 231 -41.15 1.60 32.30
N THR A 232 -41.22 0.41 32.90
CA THR A 232 -42.41 -0.09 33.63
C THR A 232 -42.29 -0.03 35.14
N GLY A 233 -41.12 0.32 35.69
CA GLY A 233 -40.89 0.45 37.13
C GLY A 233 -40.85 -0.87 37.91
N GLY A 234 -40.86 -2.02 37.22
CA GLY A 234 -40.81 -3.34 37.83
C GLY A 234 -40.66 -4.46 36.80
N LEU A 235 -40.13 -5.60 37.24
CA LEU A 235 -39.87 -6.74 36.36
C LEU A 235 -41.08 -7.68 36.25
N PRO A 236 -41.49 -8.08 35.03
CA PRO A 236 -42.49 -9.12 34.85
C PRO A 236 -42.03 -10.46 35.44
N ALA A 237 -42.93 -11.20 36.08
CA ALA A 237 -42.62 -12.53 36.63
C ALA A 237 -42.17 -13.55 35.56
N SER A 238 -42.42 -13.27 34.28
CA SER A 238 -41.99 -14.09 33.13
C SER A 238 -40.53 -13.88 32.73
N LEU A 239 -39.84 -12.85 33.23
CA LEU A 239 -38.47 -12.48 32.84
C LEU A 239 -37.55 -12.46 34.09
N PRO A 240 -37.10 -13.63 34.57
CA PRO A 240 -36.21 -13.71 35.72
C PRO A 240 -34.81 -13.16 35.40
N ARG A 241 -34.12 -12.62 36.40
CA ARG A 241 -32.70 -12.24 36.32
C ARG A 241 -31.80 -13.47 36.50
N GLY A 242 -30.60 -13.44 35.92
CA GLY A 242 -29.59 -14.49 36.09
C GLY A 242 -29.90 -15.77 35.30
N VAL A 243 -30.49 -15.63 34.10
CA VAL A 243 -30.72 -16.77 33.19
C VAL A 243 -29.42 -17.27 32.57
N THR A 244 -29.43 -18.52 32.16
CA THR A 244 -28.34 -19.10 31.37
C THR A 244 -28.34 -18.57 29.94
N ALA A 245 -27.22 -18.66 29.23
CA ALA A 245 -27.11 -18.23 27.84
C ALA A 245 -28.07 -18.97 26.90
N GLU A 246 -28.34 -20.25 27.17
CA GLU A 246 -29.29 -21.09 26.42
C GLU A 246 -30.72 -20.58 26.60
N GLN A 247 -31.13 -20.28 27.84
CA GLN A 247 -32.44 -19.71 28.15
C GLN A 247 -32.63 -18.31 27.56
N ALA A 248 -31.58 -17.49 27.53
CA ALA A 248 -31.60 -16.19 26.88
C ALA A 248 -31.71 -16.32 25.35
N ALA A 249 -31.04 -17.30 24.75
CA ALA A 249 -31.10 -17.58 23.32
C ALA A 249 -32.47 -18.12 22.87
N ASP A 250 -33.16 -18.89 23.71
CA ASP A 250 -34.50 -19.42 23.44
C ASP A 250 -35.61 -18.37 23.61
N ASN A 251 -35.31 -17.20 24.19
CA ASN A 251 -36.28 -16.14 24.39
C ASN A 251 -36.67 -15.48 23.06
N THR A 252 -37.95 -15.51 22.71
CA THR A 252 -38.47 -14.98 21.44
C THR A 252 -38.26 -13.47 21.27
N GLN A 253 -38.26 -12.69 22.37
CA GLN A 253 -38.01 -11.25 22.30
C GLN A 253 -36.53 -10.96 22.04
N VAL A 254 -35.63 -11.71 22.67
CA VAL A 254 -34.18 -11.62 22.42
C VAL A 254 -33.86 -11.99 20.97
N GLN A 255 -34.45 -13.07 20.45
CA GLN A 255 -34.28 -13.46 19.04
C GLN A 255 -34.76 -12.36 18.09
N ALA A 256 -35.92 -11.74 18.35
CA ALA A 256 -36.47 -10.65 17.54
C ALA A 256 -35.58 -9.38 17.57
N ILE A 257 -34.80 -9.15 18.63
CA ILE A 257 -33.81 -8.06 18.71
C ILE A 257 -32.53 -8.42 17.95
N ILE A 258 -32.06 -9.67 18.04
CA ILE A 258 -30.81 -10.13 17.43
C ILE A 258 -30.94 -10.25 15.90
N GLU A 259 -32.06 -10.73 15.38
CA GLU A 259 -32.26 -10.97 13.94
C GLU A 259 -31.92 -9.76 13.04
N PRO A 260 -32.45 -8.54 13.29
CA PRO A 260 -32.07 -7.36 12.50
C PRO A 260 -30.60 -6.97 12.68
N ARG A 261 -30.03 -7.13 13.88
CA ARG A 261 -28.60 -6.84 14.15
C ARG A 261 -27.69 -7.78 13.37
N LEU A 262 -28.04 -9.07 13.31
CA LEU A 262 -27.30 -10.08 12.58
C LEU A 262 -27.34 -9.81 11.07
N THR A 263 -28.50 -9.41 10.55
CA THR A 263 -28.66 -8.99 9.15
C THR A 263 -27.75 -7.80 8.84
N MET A 264 -27.79 -6.75 9.67
CA MET A 264 -26.92 -5.57 9.53
C MET A 264 -25.42 -5.94 9.62
N LEU A 265 -25.04 -6.81 10.56
CA LEU A 265 -23.65 -7.25 10.71
C LEU A 265 -23.15 -8.03 9.48
N MET A 266 -24.01 -8.87 8.89
CA MET A 266 -23.70 -9.54 7.62
C MET A 266 -23.55 -8.54 6.47
N GLU A 267 -24.42 -7.53 6.37
CA GLU A 267 -24.31 -6.48 5.36
C GLU A 267 -23.02 -5.66 5.50
N ILE A 268 -22.65 -5.28 6.73
CA ILE A 268 -21.41 -4.58 7.03
C ILE A 268 -20.21 -5.45 6.64
N ALA A 269 -20.16 -6.70 7.12
CA ALA A 269 -19.06 -7.63 6.86
C ALA A 269 -18.89 -7.93 5.36
N ASN A 270 -20.00 -8.18 4.65
CA ASN A 270 -19.98 -8.39 3.19
C ASN A 270 -19.49 -7.13 2.47
N GLY A 271 -19.87 -5.95 2.92
CA GLY A 271 -19.37 -4.71 2.35
C GLY A 271 -17.86 -4.54 2.51
N PHE A 272 -17.31 -4.83 3.69
CA PHE A 272 -15.85 -4.88 3.90
C PHE A 272 -15.18 -5.88 2.95
N LEU A 273 -15.73 -7.10 2.85
CA LEU A 273 -15.17 -8.13 1.99
C LEU A 273 -15.16 -7.71 0.52
N THR A 274 -16.28 -7.17 0.02
CA THR A 274 -16.39 -6.65 -1.35
C THR A 274 -15.37 -5.54 -1.61
N THR A 275 -15.27 -4.56 -0.70
CA THR A 275 -14.28 -3.48 -0.81
C THR A 275 -12.84 -4.01 -0.88
N ILE A 276 -12.50 -5.03 -0.09
CA ILE A 276 -11.17 -5.66 -0.13
C ILE A 276 -10.93 -6.39 -1.44
N ILE A 277 -11.94 -7.09 -1.97
CA ILE A 277 -11.87 -7.80 -3.26
C ILE A 277 -11.68 -6.81 -4.41
N ASP A 278 -12.46 -5.72 -4.42
CA ASP A 278 -12.37 -4.69 -5.47
C ASP A 278 -11.06 -3.91 -5.38
N GLY A 279 -10.53 -3.74 -4.16
CA GLY A 279 -9.23 -3.12 -3.89
C GLY A 279 -8.02 -4.01 -4.17
N LEU A 280 -8.18 -5.22 -4.71
CA LEU A 280 -7.09 -6.17 -4.90
C LEU A 280 -5.93 -5.56 -5.72
N GLU A 281 -6.25 -4.74 -6.73
CA GLU A 281 -5.25 -4.14 -7.59
C GLU A 281 -4.39 -3.05 -6.91
N GLU A 282 -4.84 -2.51 -5.78
CA GLU A 282 -4.05 -1.58 -4.98
C GLU A 282 -3.04 -2.31 -4.09
N THR A 283 -3.12 -3.64 -3.99
CA THR A 283 -2.24 -4.41 -3.09
C THR A 283 -0.77 -4.22 -3.48
N PRO A 284 0.10 -3.74 -2.56
CA PRO A 284 1.51 -3.46 -2.85
C PRO A 284 2.26 -4.69 -3.36
N TYR A 285 3.21 -4.46 -4.28
CA TYR A 285 3.97 -5.52 -4.93
C TYR A 285 4.59 -6.51 -3.93
N GLY A 286 5.27 -6.02 -2.88
CA GLY A 286 5.95 -6.92 -1.96
C GLY A 286 5.01 -7.74 -1.10
N ILE A 287 3.81 -7.24 -0.78
CA ILE A 287 2.76 -8.03 -0.12
C ILE A 287 2.28 -9.15 -1.06
N ARG A 288 1.97 -8.82 -2.33
CA ARG A 288 1.61 -9.83 -3.34
C ARG A 288 2.73 -10.86 -3.54
N TRP A 289 3.97 -10.40 -3.52
CA TRP A 289 5.15 -11.25 -3.67
C TRP A 289 5.30 -12.20 -2.48
N ILE A 290 5.10 -11.74 -1.23
CA ILE A 290 5.11 -12.62 -0.05
C ILE A 290 4.00 -13.67 -0.17
N CYS A 291 2.78 -13.29 -0.55
CA CYS A 291 1.69 -14.25 -0.82
C CYS A 291 2.08 -15.30 -1.88
N LYS A 292 2.76 -14.87 -2.96
CA LYS A 292 3.30 -15.76 -3.98
C LYS A 292 4.36 -16.72 -3.40
N GLN A 293 5.24 -16.24 -2.53
CA GLN A 293 6.23 -17.10 -1.87
C GLN A 293 5.56 -18.13 -0.97
N ILE A 294 4.59 -17.73 -0.14
CA ILE A 294 3.81 -18.64 0.71
C ILE A 294 3.20 -19.75 -0.14
N ARG A 295 2.55 -19.41 -1.26
CA ARG A 295 2.00 -20.38 -2.21
C ARG A 295 3.05 -21.34 -2.76
N SER A 296 4.17 -20.80 -3.26
CA SER A 296 5.25 -21.57 -3.87
C SER A 296 5.89 -22.55 -2.87
N LEU A 297 6.21 -22.08 -1.67
CA LEU A 297 6.80 -22.87 -0.60
C LEU A 297 5.84 -23.95 -0.10
N THR A 298 4.54 -23.63 0.01
CA THR A 298 3.51 -24.61 0.38
C THR A 298 3.44 -25.74 -0.65
N LYS A 299 3.36 -25.43 -1.95
CA LYS A 299 3.34 -26.46 -3.00
C LYS A 299 4.63 -27.27 -3.08
N ARG A 300 5.77 -26.65 -2.76
CA ARG A 300 7.07 -27.35 -2.76
C ARG A 300 7.17 -28.34 -1.59
N LYS A 301 6.77 -27.92 -0.39
CA LYS A 301 6.87 -28.76 0.82
C LYS A 301 5.73 -29.80 0.89
N TYR A 302 4.55 -29.42 0.44
CA TYR A 302 3.33 -30.24 0.46
C TYR A 302 2.74 -30.29 -0.96
N PRO A 303 3.26 -31.17 -1.85
CA PRO A 303 2.80 -31.26 -3.24
C PRO A 303 1.30 -31.56 -3.37
N ASP A 304 0.75 -32.32 -2.41
CA ASP A 304 -0.66 -32.71 -2.37
C ASP A 304 -1.56 -31.67 -1.67
N ALA A 305 -1.00 -30.52 -1.25
CA ALA A 305 -1.79 -29.46 -0.64
C ALA A 305 -2.81 -28.91 -1.63
N ASN A 306 -4.08 -29.00 -1.25
CA ASN A 306 -5.17 -28.41 -2.02
C ASN A 306 -5.15 -26.87 -1.92
N ASP A 307 -5.92 -26.21 -2.80
CA ASP A 307 -5.98 -24.75 -2.82
C ASP A 307 -6.54 -24.17 -1.51
N GLN A 308 -7.39 -24.90 -0.79
CA GLN A 308 -7.94 -24.47 0.50
C GLN A 308 -6.84 -24.31 1.57
N VAL A 309 -5.91 -25.26 1.65
CA VAL A 309 -4.75 -25.19 2.57
C VAL A 309 -3.85 -24.01 2.22
N ILE A 310 -3.58 -23.81 0.92
CA ILE A 310 -2.78 -22.68 0.44
C ILE A 310 -3.47 -21.35 0.78
N CYS A 311 -4.77 -21.22 0.48
CA CYS A 311 -5.56 -20.04 0.81
C CYS A 311 -5.62 -19.80 2.32
N THR A 312 -5.65 -20.85 3.14
CA THR A 312 -5.63 -20.72 4.61
C THR A 312 -4.30 -20.11 5.09
N LEU A 313 -3.17 -20.53 4.54
CA LEU A 313 -1.85 -19.97 4.88
C LEU A 313 -1.71 -18.52 4.42
N ILE A 314 -2.14 -18.22 3.18
CA ILE A 314 -2.16 -16.86 2.65
C ILE A 314 -3.09 -15.98 3.49
N GLY A 315 -4.28 -16.46 3.84
CA GLY A 315 -5.22 -15.77 4.71
C GLY A 315 -4.67 -15.53 6.12
N GLY A 316 -3.85 -16.44 6.64
CA GLY A 316 -3.13 -16.25 7.91
C GLY A 316 -2.12 -15.08 7.87
N PHE A 317 -1.58 -14.75 6.71
CA PHE A 317 -0.77 -13.54 6.54
C PHE A 317 -1.64 -12.34 6.18
N PHE A 318 -2.38 -12.41 5.08
CA PHE A 318 -3.10 -11.28 4.51
C PHE A 318 -4.27 -10.82 5.38
N PHE A 319 -5.18 -11.71 5.78
CA PHE A 319 -6.32 -11.32 6.62
C PHE A 319 -5.92 -11.20 8.08
N LEU A 320 -5.38 -12.27 8.67
CA LEU A 320 -5.16 -12.32 10.11
C LEU A 320 -4.10 -11.32 10.60
N ARG A 321 -3.05 -11.04 9.81
CA ARG A 321 -1.94 -10.16 10.25
C ARG A 321 -1.90 -8.78 9.61
N PHE A 322 -2.61 -8.57 8.52
CA PHE A 322 -2.58 -7.29 7.81
C PHE A 322 -3.94 -6.59 7.83
N ILE A 323 -5.00 -7.22 7.33
CA ILE A 323 -6.33 -6.59 7.26
C ILE A 323 -7.02 -6.52 8.63
N ASN A 324 -7.18 -7.64 9.33
CA ASN A 324 -7.99 -7.70 10.56
C ASN A 324 -7.49 -6.76 11.66
N PRO A 325 -6.17 -6.66 11.95
CA PRO A 325 -5.68 -5.70 12.93
C PRO A 325 -6.05 -4.26 12.57
N ALA A 326 -6.05 -3.91 11.28
CA ALA A 326 -6.41 -2.57 10.83
C ALA A 326 -7.92 -2.26 10.98
N ILE A 327 -8.78 -3.28 10.86
CA ILE A 327 -10.23 -3.13 11.11
C ILE A 327 -10.52 -3.04 12.61
N VAL A 328 -9.82 -3.81 13.45
CA VAL A 328 -10.06 -3.87 14.90
C VAL A 328 -9.44 -2.67 15.63
N THR A 329 -8.25 -2.22 15.23
CA THR A 329 -7.56 -1.06 15.84
C THR A 329 -7.22 0.02 14.81
N PRO A 330 -8.23 0.62 14.14
CA PRO A 330 -8.02 1.54 13.02
C PRO A 330 -7.18 2.77 13.35
N LYS A 331 -7.24 3.26 14.59
CA LYS A 331 -6.41 4.38 15.08
C LYS A 331 -4.91 4.03 15.06
N SER A 332 -4.53 2.84 15.52
CA SER A 332 -3.13 2.36 15.50
C SER A 332 -2.59 2.13 14.09
N TYR A 333 -3.47 2.12 13.09
CA TYR A 333 -3.14 2.03 11.67
C TYR A 333 -3.32 3.36 10.93
N MET A 334 -3.55 4.46 11.66
CA MET A 334 -3.76 5.81 11.12
C MET A 334 -4.86 5.87 10.04
N LEU A 335 -5.89 5.02 10.19
CA LEU A 335 -7.04 5.01 9.29
C LEU A 335 -8.10 6.04 9.69
N ILE A 336 -8.07 6.47 10.95
CA ILE A 336 -9.02 7.40 11.56
C ILE A 336 -8.29 8.33 12.54
N ASP A 337 -8.81 9.54 12.72
CA ASP A 337 -8.21 10.57 13.59
C ASP A 337 -8.65 10.43 15.08
N GLY A 338 -9.72 9.69 15.38
CA GLY A 338 -10.27 9.48 16.74
C GLY A 338 -10.49 8.00 17.08
N THR A 339 -10.59 7.63 18.36
CA THR A 339 -10.97 6.26 18.77
C THR A 339 -12.47 6.02 18.46
N PRO A 340 -12.86 4.86 17.88
CA PRO A 340 -14.27 4.50 17.79
C PRO A 340 -14.86 4.42 19.20
N ARG A 341 -16.08 4.91 19.41
CA ARG A 341 -16.72 4.86 20.73
C ARG A 341 -16.84 3.40 21.19
N THR A 342 -16.44 3.17 22.41
CA THR A 342 -16.83 2.01 23.22
C THR A 342 -17.79 2.52 24.28
N ASP A 343 -18.85 1.77 24.56
CA ASP A 343 -19.84 2.09 25.62
C ASP A 343 -19.25 2.18 27.05
N LEU A 344 -17.92 2.06 27.18
CA LEU A 344 -17.17 2.21 28.41
C LEU A 344 -16.78 3.67 28.73
N ASP A 345 -17.02 4.62 27.82
CA ASP A 345 -16.66 6.03 28.03
C ASP A 345 -17.77 6.88 28.72
N GLU A 346 -18.88 6.25 29.17
CA GLU A 346 -19.97 6.93 29.89
C GLU A 346 -20.23 6.38 31.32
N LEU A 347 -19.19 5.92 32.03
CA LEU A 347 -19.27 5.66 33.48
C LEU A 347 -18.32 6.54 34.31
#